data_AF-A0A946ZY29-F1
#
_entry.id   AF-A0A946ZY29-F1
#
_cell.length_a   1.000
_cell.length_b   1.000
_cell.length_c   1.000
_cell.angle_alpha   90.00
_cell.angle_beta   90.00
_cell.angle_gamma   90.00
#
_symmetry.space_group_name_H-M   'P 1'
#
loop_
_entity.id
_entity.type
_entity.pdbx_description
1 polymer ?
#
loop_
_entity_poly.entity_id
_entity_poly.type
_entity_poly.pdbx_seq_one_letter_code
_entity_poly.pdbx_strand_id
1 'polypeptide(L)'
;MSSTTQAKKRIEIIDALRGFSLAGIVIVHMVENYIAAPTPEGALDATHIGVLDYVVDGFIMIFLRGKFFALFSFLFGLSFFIQMDSAHHKGQDFRWRFLWRLALLFVIGYLHHMFYRGDILTIYALLGVFLVPFYKVRNPWVLGVAAVLFLGLGRYVVFMITGGDNLFMSGGFEPNSPEIVAYFELLKSGSLAEVMHSNALEGQLMKMDFQLGIFSRGYLTFGFFLLGLYAGRIKFFANYKDKWSLMRDILYGSLGIFALGIVVTFFSFSQLGPEVKFDNWLAMIGLTGLDLVNLGMTFMLMALFVYLYIKVKGQRLLGSFAAYGRTALTNYVFQSILGTFLFFGWGLGYLASIP
;
A
#
# COMPACT_ATOMS: atom_id res chain seq x y z
N MET A 1 16.78 26.56 -38.23
CA MET A 1 15.93 25.38 -37.96
C MET A 1 15.81 25.21 -36.45
N SER A 2 14.70 25.67 -35.87
CA SER A 2 14.42 25.53 -34.44
C SER A 2 14.03 24.08 -34.16
N SER A 3 14.88 23.33 -33.46
CA SER A 3 14.53 22.04 -32.88
C SER A 3 13.53 22.28 -31.74
N THR A 4 12.24 22.28 -32.06
CA THR A 4 11.19 22.17 -31.06
C THR A 4 11.41 20.82 -30.38
N THR A 5 12.03 20.82 -29.19
CA THR A 5 12.04 19.67 -28.29
C THR A 5 10.59 19.27 -28.07
N GLN A 6 10.17 18.21 -28.75
CA GLN A 6 8.84 17.63 -28.61
C GLN A 6 8.70 17.24 -27.14
N ALA A 7 8.02 18.09 -26.36
CA ALA A 7 7.78 17.85 -24.94
C ALA A 7 7.13 16.47 -24.83
N LYS A 8 7.85 15.52 -24.22
CA LYS A 8 7.42 14.12 -24.10
C LYS A 8 6.01 14.13 -23.53
N LYS A 9 5.03 13.67 -24.32
CA LYS A 9 3.60 13.74 -23.96
C LYS A 9 3.40 12.99 -22.65
N ARG A 10 3.22 13.75 -21.56
CA ARG A 10 3.03 13.21 -20.22
C ARG A 10 1.77 12.35 -20.21
N ILE A 11 1.86 11.15 -19.65
CA ILE A 11 0.74 10.21 -19.61
C ILE A 11 -0.16 10.60 -18.42
N GLU A 12 -1.07 11.54 -18.66
CA GLU A 12 -1.90 12.17 -17.63
C GLU A 12 -2.72 11.17 -16.79
N ILE A 13 -3.21 10.08 -17.41
CA ILE A 13 -3.95 9.01 -16.70
C ILE A 13 -3.12 8.39 -15.55
N ILE A 14 -1.79 8.35 -15.66
CA ILE A 14 -0.92 7.84 -14.58
C ILE A 14 -0.93 8.82 -13.40
N ASP A 15 -0.84 10.12 -13.66
CA ASP A 15 -0.90 11.12 -12.59
C ASP A 15 -2.31 11.14 -11.96
N ALA A 16 -3.37 11.03 -12.76
CA ALA A 16 -4.74 10.92 -12.26
C ALA A 16 -4.93 9.68 -11.36
N LEU A 17 -4.42 8.52 -11.79
CA LEU A 17 -4.49 7.29 -10.99
C LEU A 17 -3.64 7.39 -9.71
N ARG A 18 -2.50 8.09 -9.72
CA ARG A 18 -1.74 8.39 -8.48
C ARG A 18 -2.53 9.27 -7.53
N GLY A 19 -3.15 10.34 -8.03
CA GLY A 19 -3.98 11.22 -7.21
C GLY A 19 -5.19 10.49 -6.63
N PHE A 20 -5.85 9.67 -7.44
CA PHE A 20 -6.93 8.79 -6.98
C PHE A 20 -6.44 7.82 -5.89
N SER A 21 -5.28 7.19 -6.09
CA SER A 21 -4.67 6.29 -5.09
C SER A 21 -4.42 7.02 -3.76
N LEU A 22 -3.89 8.24 -3.81
CA LEU A 22 -3.64 9.03 -2.60
C LEU A 22 -4.93 9.48 -1.90
N ALA A 23 -5.95 9.85 -2.66
CA ALA A 23 -7.24 10.26 -2.11
C ALA A 23 -7.91 9.12 -1.32
N GLY A 24 -7.82 7.88 -1.79
CA GLY A 24 -8.31 6.75 -0.99
C GLY A 24 -7.41 6.41 0.21
N ILE A 25 -6.09 6.58 0.11
CA ILE A 25 -5.18 6.38 1.25
C ILE A 25 -5.54 7.34 2.39
N VAL A 26 -5.77 8.63 2.11
CA VAL A 26 -6.16 9.58 3.17
C VAL A 26 -7.51 9.24 3.78
N ILE A 27 -8.50 8.80 3.00
CA ILE A 27 -9.80 8.37 3.55
C ILE A 27 -9.62 7.21 4.53
N VAL A 28 -8.85 6.19 4.14
CA VAL A 28 -8.58 5.02 5.01
C VAL A 28 -7.88 5.45 6.28
N HIS A 29 -6.81 6.24 6.18
CA HIS A 29 -6.05 6.66 7.36
C HIS A 29 -6.86 7.58 8.28
N MET A 30 -7.75 8.43 7.74
CA MET A 30 -8.65 9.25 8.55
C MET A 30 -9.62 8.39 9.36
N VAL A 31 -10.17 7.33 8.76
CA VAL A 31 -11.06 6.38 9.45
C VAL A 31 -10.29 5.52 10.47
N GLU A 32 -9.02 5.21 10.19
CA GLU A 32 -8.11 4.52 11.11
C GLU A 32 -7.44 5.45 12.14
N ASN A 33 -7.84 6.73 12.19
CA ASN A 33 -7.31 7.77 13.08
C ASN A 33 -5.77 7.90 13.06
N TYR A 34 -5.12 7.50 11.96
CA TYR A 34 -3.66 7.47 11.82
C TYR A 34 -2.93 6.70 12.95
N ILE A 35 -3.57 5.75 13.64
CA ILE A 35 -2.93 5.00 14.74
C ILE A 35 -1.74 4.16 14.24
N ALA A 36 -1.91 3.51 13.08
CA ALA A 36 -0.92 2.61 12.47
C ALA A 36 -0.43 1.48 13.40
N ALA A 37 -1.33 1.02 14.25
CA ALA A 37 -1.20 -0.13 15.14
C ALA A 37 -2.61 -0.71 15.39
N PRO A 38 -2.73 -1.95 15.89
CA PRO A 38 -3.99 -2.45 16.45
C PRO A 38 -4.56 -1.46 17.46
N THR A 39 -5.88 -1.31 17.45
CA THR A 39 -6.59 -0.50 18.43
C THR A 39 -6.96 -1.40 19.61
N PRO A 40 -6.68 -1.00 20.87
CA PRO A 40 -7.15 -1.74 22.04
C PRO A 40 -8.67 -1.95 22.02
N GLU A 41 -9.13 -3.07 22.56
CA GLU A 41 -10.56 -3.37 22.63
C GLU A 41 -11.29 -2.32 23.47
N GLY A 42 -12.48 -1.90 23.05
CA GLY A 42 -13.26 -0.87 23.74
C GLY A 42 -12.82 0.57 23.47
N ALA A 43 -11.63 0.80 22.90
CA ALA A 43 -11.08 2.15 22.77
C ALA A 43 -11.84 3.03 21.76
N LEU A 44 -12.57 2.42 20.82
CA LEU A 44 -13.39 3.11 19.81
C LEU A 44 -14.89 2.78 19.93
N ASP A 45 -15.32 2.09 20.99
CA ASP A 45 -16.73 1.74 21.15
C ASP A 45 -17.64 2.98 21.27
N ALA A 46 -17.09 4.08 21.75
CA ALA A 46 -17.77 5.37 21.82
C ALA A 46 -17.94 6.06 20.45
N THR A 47 -17.27 5.59 19.40
CA THR A 47 -17.22 6.20 18.05
C THR A 47 -17.91 5.35 16.97
N HIS A 48 -18.61 4.28 17.35
CA HIS A 48 -19.44 3.49 16.43
C HIS A 48 -20.87 3.47 16.97
N ILE A 49 -21.59 4.55 16.70
CA ILE A 49 -22.85 4.86 17.38
C ILE A 49 -24.06 4.26 16.66
N GLY A 50 -23.94 3.89 15.37
CA GLY A 50 -25.08 3.34 14.61
C GLY A 50 -24.75 2.34 13.49
N VAL A 51 -25.81 1.73 12.95
CA VAL A 51 -25.75 0.75 11.84
C VAL A 51 -25.06 1.34 10.60
N LEU A 52 -25.24 2.64 10.34
CA LEU A 52 -24.60 3.32 9.22
C LEU A 52 -23.08 3.31 9.32
N ASP A 53 -22.50 3.42 10.53
CA ASP A 53 -21.05 3.43 10.73
C ASP A 53 -20.44 2.08 10.34
N TYR A 54 -21.10 0.98 10.73
CA TYR A 54 -20.71 -0.38 10.32
C TYR A 54 -20.83 -0.60 8.81
N VAL A 55 -21.87 -0.06 8.18
CA VAL A 55 -22.03 -0.13 6.71
C VAL A 55 -20.92 0.64 6.01
N VAL A 56 -20.56 1.82 6.51
CA VAL A 56 -19.50 2.66 5.97
C VAL A 56 -18.12 2.02 6.18
N ASP A 57 -17.81 1.52 7.38
CA ASP A 57 -16.56 0.80 7.64
C ASP A 57 -16.46 -0.47 6.80
N GLY A 58 -17.55 -1.24 6.68
CA GLY A 58 -17.61 -2.41 5.79
C GLY A 58 -17.33 -2.05 4.32
N PHE A 59 -17.89 -0.95 3.84
CA PHE A 59 -17.60 -0.42 2.51
C PHE A 59 -16.11 -0.04 2.36
N ILE A 60 -15.55 0.67 3.33
CA ILE A 60 -14.15 1.07 3.34
C ILE A 60 -13.24 -0.17 3.37
N MET A 61 -13.56 -1.16 4.21
CA MET A 61 -12.82 -2.40 4.34
C MET A 61 -12.76 -3.18 3.01
N ILE A 62 -13.89 -3.30 2.32
CA ILE A 62 -13.98 -4.05 1.06
C ILE A 62 -13.32 -3.29 -0.09
N PHE A 63 -13.65 -2.00 -0.27
CA PHE A 63 -13.31 -1.25 -1.48
C PHE A 63 -12.06 -0.38 -1.35
N LEU A 64 -11.70 0.07 -0.15
CA LEU A 64 -10.63 1.05 0.05
C LEU A 64 -9.40 0.45 0.77
N ARG A 65 -9.59 -0.14 1.96
CA ARG A 65 -8.50 -0.64 2.81
C ARG A 65 -7.65 -1.66 2.03
N GLY A 66 -6.34 -1.43 2.04
CA GLY A 66 -5.34 -2.19 1.28
C GLY A 66 -5.29 -1.92 -0.24
N LYS A 67 -6.40 -1.55 -0.90
CA LYS A 67 -6.47 -1.45 -2.36
C LYS A 67 -5.76 -0.21 -2.90
N PHE A 68 -5.93 0.92 -2.24
CA PHE A 68 -5.33 2.19 -2.68
C PHE A 68 -3.82 2.22 -2.42
N PHE A 69 -3.36 1.59 -1.34
CA PHE A 69 -1.94 1.30 -1.13
C PHE A 69 -1.36 0.41 -2.22
N ALA A 70 -2.06 -0.66 -2.60
CA ALA A 70 -1.63 -1.56 -3.67
C ALA A 70 -1.55 -0.86 -5.04
N LEU A 71 -2.53 -0.01 -5.38
CA LEU A 71 -2.47 0.84 -6.57
C LEU A 71 -1.26 1.77 -6.53
N PHE A 72 -1.02 2.43 -5.39
CA PHE A 72 0.12 3.32 -5.23
C PHE A 72 1.47 2.57 -5.35
N SER A 73 1.56 1.36 -4.79
CA SER A 73 2.71 0.46 -4.93
C SER A 73 2.97 0.09 -6.40
N PHE A 74 1.92 -0.34 -7.10
CA PHE A 74 1.99 -0.65 -8.51
C PHE A 74 2.47 0.56 -9.34
N LEU A 75 1.97 1.76 -9.03
CA LEU A 75 2.39 2.99 -9.69
C LEU A 75 3.85 3.35 -9.40
N PHE A 76 4.40 2.99 -8.24
CA PHE A 76 5.83 3.16 -7.96
C PHE A 76 6.68 2.32 -8.93
N GLY A 77 6.35 1.04 -9.11
CA GLY A 77 7.03 0.17 -10.07
C GLY A 77 6.92 0.64 -11.52
N LEU A 78 5.74 1.13 -11.91
CA LEU A 78 5.54 1.77 -13.21
C LEU A 78 6.40 3.02 -13.39
N SER A 79 6.51 3.85 -12.34
CA SER A 79 7.32 5.07 -12.32
C SER A 79 8.80 4.76 -12.49
N PHE A 80 9.29 3.75 -11.79
CA PHE A 80 10.64 3.23 -11.95
C PHE A 80 10.92 2.85 -13.41
N PHE A 81 10.05 2.04 -14.01
CA PHE A 81 10.22 1.64 -15.42
C PHE A 81 10.29 2.86 -16.35
N ILE A 82 9.35 3.80 -16.22
CA ILE A 82 9.30 4.99 -17.10
C ILE A 82 10.58 5.82 -16.98
N GLN A 83 11.12 5.99 -15.78
CA GLN A 83 12.36 6.75 -15.55
C GLN A 83 13.58 6.03 -16.16
N MET A 84 13.73 4.74 -15.89
CA MET A 84 14.81 3.91 -16.40
C MET A 84 14.78 3.83 -17.93
N ASP A 85 13.62 3.52 -18.50
CA ASP A 85 13.41 3.41 -19.95
C ASP A 85 13.67 4.74 -20.66
N SER A 86 13.21 5.85 -20.08
CA SER A 86 13.45 7.18 -20.66
C SER A 86 14.93 7.57 -20.68
N ALA A 87 15.74 7.11 -19.73
CA ALA A 87 17.17 7.39 -19.71
C ALA A 87 17.96 6.44 -20.60
N HIS A 88 17.54 5.17 -20.65
CA HIS A 88 18.12 4.17 -21.54
C HIS A 88 18.00 4.58 -23.02
N HIS A 89 16.83 5.09 -23.45
CA HIS A 89 16.65 5.65 -24.79
C HIS A 89 17.52 6.89 -25.09
N LYS A 90 18.10 7.52 -24.07
CA LYS A 90 19.05 8.64 -24.20
C LYS A 90 20.51 8.19 -24.08
N GLY A 91 20.76 6.87 -24.02
CA GLY A 91 22.10 6.32 -23.81
C GLY A 91 22.68 6.58 -22.42
N GLN A 92 21.86 6.94 -21.43
CA GLN A 92 22.30 7.28 -20.08
C GLN A 92 22.04 6.12 -19.11
N ASP A 93 23.01 5.83 -18.22
CA ASP A 93 22.74 4.99 -17.06
C ASP A 93 22.04 5.80 -15.96
N PHE A 94 20.82 5.38 -15.60
CA PHE A 94 20.00 6.04 -14.59
C PHE A 94 20.01 5.32 -13.24
N ARG A 95 20.65 4.14 -13.13
CA ARG A 95 20.62 3.32 -11.92
C ARG A 95 21.09 4.09 -10.69
N TRP A 96 22.25 4.76 -10.79
CA TRP A 96 22.79 5.54 -9.67
C TRP A 96 21.89 6.71 -9.28
N ARG A 97 21.35 7.44 -10.26
CA ARG A 97 20.39 8.53 -10.01
C ARG A 97 19.10 8.02 -9.36
N PHE A 98 18.65 6.83 -9.74
CA PHE A 98 17.50 6.19 -9.10
C PHE A 98 17.82 5.78 -7.66
N LEU A 99 18.96 5.13 -7.40
CA LEU A 99 19.39 4.77 -6.04
C LEU A 99 19.54 6.01 -5.15
N TRP A 100 20.09 7.10 -5.67
CA TRP A 100 20.16 8.37 -4.95
C TRP A 100 18.76 8.92 -4.60
N ARG A 101 17.80 8.83 -5.52
CA ARG A 101 16.41 9.19 -5.24
C ARG A 101 15.79 8.31 -4.17
N LEU A 102 16.13 7.02 -4.11
CA LEU A 102 15.69 6.14 -3.04
C LEU A 102 16.34 6.50 -1.70
N ALA A 103 17.62 6.89 -1.69
CA ALA A 103 18.27 7.38 -0.47
C ALA A 103 17.59 8.64 0.06
N LEU A 104 17.28 9.62 -0.81
CA LEU A 104 16.50 10.79 -0.43
C LEU A 104 15.09 10.41 0.06
N LEU A 105 14.42 9.48 -0.63
CA LEU A 105 13.11 8.97 -0.22
C LEU A 105 13.15 8.29 1.15
N PHE A 106 14.22 7.55 1.44
CA PHE A 106 14.44 6.91 2.73
C PHE A 106 14.62 7.94 3.84
N VAL A 107 15.44 8.97 3.63
CA VAL A 107 15.64 10.04 4.63
C VAL A 107 14.33 10.78 4.90
N ILE A 108 13.61 11.19 3.84
CA ILE A 108 12.30 11.83 3.97
C ILE A 108 11.32 10.90 4.69
N GLY A 109 11.28 9.63 4.29
CA GLY A 109 10.41 8.61 4.88
C GLY A 109 10.74 8.34 6.34
N TYR A 110 12.00 8.32 6.73
CA TYR A 110 12.42 8.08 8.10
C TYR A 110 11.99 9.24 9.01
N LEU A 111 12.24 10.48 8.57
CA LEU A 111 11.76 11.66 9.28
C LEU A 111 10.23 11.66 9.38
N HIS A 112 9.53 11.39 8.27
CA HIS A 112 8.08 11.27 8.23
C HIS A 112 7.56 10.15 9.16
N HIS A 113 8.24 9.00 9.22
CA HIS A 113 7.89 7.88 10.09
C HIS A 113 7.93 8.24 11.57
N MET A 114 8.88 9.08 11.98
CA MET A 114 8.93 9.57 13.37
C MET A 114 7.63 10.31 13.74
N PHE A 115 7.04 11.07 12.81
CA PHE A 115 5.73 11.69 13.02
C PHE A 115 4.58 10.68 12.95
N TYR A 116 4.61 9.80 11.94
CA TYR A 116 3.53 8.87 11.64
C TYR A 116 4.07 7.49 11.28
N ARG A 117 3.79 6.53 12.16
CA ARG A 117 4.32 5.16 12.07
C ARG A 117 3.85 4.36 10.84
N GLY A 118 2.75 4.74 10.21
CA GLY A 118 2.22 4.11 8.99
C GLY A 118 2.92 4.55 7.70
N ASP A 119 4.13 5.11 7.79
CA ASP A 119 4.94 5.51 6.63
C ASP A 119 5.21 4.34 5.67
N ILE A 120 4.97 4.59 4.38
CA ILE A 120 5.30 3.67 3.28
C ILE A 120 6.59 4.04 2.55
N LEU A 121 7.13 5.24 2.75
CA LEU A 121 8.24 5.77 1.94
C LEU A 121 9.54 5.03 2.23
N THR A 122 9.80 4.73 3.51
CA THR A 122 10.95 3.92 3.95
C THR A 122 10.94 2.53 3.31
N ILE A 123 9.82 1.82 3.37
CA ILE A 123 9.73 0.47 2.78
C ILE A 123 9.81 0.54 1.24
N TYR A 124 9.25 1.57 0.61
CA TYR A 124 9.40 1.78 -0.84
C TYR A 124 10.84 2.05 -1.24
N ALA A 125 11.57 2.83 -0.44
CA ALA A 125 12.98 3.09 -0.67
C ALA A 125 13.81 1.80 -0.60
N LEU A 126 13.59 0.97 0.43
CA LEU A 126 14.27 -0.31 0.60
C LEU A 126 13.94 -1.28 -0.54
N LEU A 127 12.66 -1.49 -0.82
CA LEU A 127 12.20 -2.40 -1.88
C LEU A 127 12.58 -1.89 -3.28
N GLY A 128 12.66 -0.58 -3.47
CA GLY A 128 13.07 0.03 -4.73
C GLY A 128 14.49 -0.36 -5.14
N VAL A 129 15.39 -0.59 -4.19
CA VAL A 129 16.77 -1.05 -4.50
C VAL A 129 16.73 -2.41 -5.20
N PHE A 130 15.91 -3.33 -4.69
CA PHE A 130 15.73 -4.67 -5.27
C PHE A 130 15.02 -4.63 -6.62
N LEU A 131 14.33 -3.55 -6.97
CA LEU A 131 13.67 -3.40 -8.27
C LEU A 131 14.66 -3.14 -9.42
N VAL A 132 15.84 -2.59 -9.11
CA VAL A 132 16.89 -2.25 -10.10
C VAL A 132 17.30 -3.44 -10.98
N PRO A 133 17.67 -4.62 -10.45
CA PRO A 133 18.03 -5.78 -11.28
C PRO A 133 16.87 -6.25 -12.16
N PHE A 134 15.63 -6.15 -11.69
CA PHE A 134 14.45 -6.58 -12.45
C PHE A 134 14.23 -5.78 -13.73
N TYR A 135 14.82 -4.59 -13.88
CA TYR A 135 14.75 -3.83 -15.14
C TYR A 135 15.22 -4.64 -16.36
N LYS A 136 16.22 -5.52 -16.19
CA LYS A 136 16.75 -6.38 -17.27
C LYS A 136 16.18 -7.80 -17.29
N VAL A 137 15.51 -8.24 -16.22
CA VAL A 137 14.93 -9.58 -16.12
C VAL A 137 13.79 -9.76 -17.11
N ARG A 138 13.69 -10.92 -17.79
CA ARG A 138 12.64 -11.20 -18.78
C ARG A 138 11.24 -11.26 -18.14
N ASN A 139 10.21 -10.87 -18.88
CA ASN A 139 8.82 -10.78 -18.36
C ASN A 139 8.30 -12.06 -17.66
N PRO A 140 8.53 -13.29 -18.17
CA PRO A 140 8.03 -14.50 -17.47
C PRO A 140 8.59 -14.63 -16.05
N TRP A 141 9.85 -14.26 -15.84
CA TRP A 141 10.48 -14.27 -14.51
C TRP A 141 9.95 -13.16 -13.61
N VAL A 142 9.73 -11.96 -14.15
CA VAL A 142 9.09 -10.85 -13.39
C VAL A 142 7.71 -11.27 -12.89
N LEU A 143 6.90 -11.86 -13.77
CA LEU A 143 5.55 -12.32 -13.45
C LEU A 143 5.57 -13.55 -12.53
N GLY A 144 6.49 -14.49 -12.74
CA GLY A 144 6.65 -15.66 -11.88
C GLY A 144 7.04 -15.29 -10.46
N VAL A 145 7.99 -14.35 -10.29
CA VAL A 145 8.36 -13.81 -8.97
C VAL A 145 7.18 -13.09 -8.34
N ALA A 146 6.47 -12.23 -9.07
CA ALA A 146 5.28 -11.58 -8.54
C ALA A 146 4.22 -12.60 -8.08
N ALA A 147 3.97 -13.65 -8.87
CA ALA A 147 3.01 -14.69 -8.55
C ALA A 147 3.37 -15.44 -7.26
N VAL A 148 4.62 -15.88 -7.09
CA VAL A 148 5.01 -16.59 -5.85
C VAL A 148 4.95 -15.69 -4.62
N LEU A 149 5.22 -14.38 -4.75
CA LEU A 149 5.05 -13.43 -3.65
C LEU A 149 3.57 -13.28 -3.26
N PHE A 150 2.66 -13.18 -4.23
CA PHE A 150 1.21 -13.14 -3.97
C PHE A 150 0.65 -14.47 -3.44
N LEU A 151 1.29 -15.59 -3.75
CA LEU A 151 0.95 -16.90 -3.19
C LEU A 151 1.49 -17.10 -1.76
N GLY A 152 2.11 -16.08 -1.16
CA GLY A 152 2.51 -16.08 0.24
C GLY A 152 3.91 -16.63 0.50
N LEU A 153 4.80 -16.75 -0.50
CA LEU A 153 6.14 -17.30 -0.30
C LEU A 153 6.90 -16.64 0.85
N GLY A 154 6.87 -15.29 0.92
CA GLY A 154 7.52 -14.54 2.00
C GLY A 154 6.96 -14.91 3.38
N ARG A 155 5.62 -14.91 3.51
CA ARG A 155 4.90 -15.34 4.71
C ARG A 155 5.28 -16.75 5.13
N TYR A 156 5.25 -17.71 4.20
CA TYR A 156 5.50 -19.12 4.54
C TYR A 156 6.94 -19.36 4.96
N VAL A 157 7.91 -18.71 4.30
CA VAL A 157 9.32 -18.77 4.71
C VAL A 157 9.49 -18.24 6.14
N VAL A 158 8.88 -17.10 6.43
CA VAL A 158 8.95 -16.50 7.77
C VAL A 158 8.26 -17.37 8.80
N PHE A 159 7.06 -17.88 8.51
CA PHE A 159 6.33 -18.76 9.41
C PHE A 159 7.08 -20.08 9.68
N MET A 160 7.80 -20.64 8.70
CA MET A 160 8.67 -21.81 8.94
C MET A 160 9.78 -21.54 9.96
N ILE A 161 10.24 -20.28 10.03
CA ILE A 161 11.33 -19.86 10.91
C ILE A 161 10.80 -19.48 12.29
N THR A 162 9.65 -18.78 12.35
CA THR A 162 9.15 -18.17 13.59
C THR A 162 7.98 -18.90 14.24
N GLY A 163 7.31 -19.82 13.53
CA GLY A 163 6.13 -20.51 14.05
C GLY A 163 4.92 -19.61 14.32
N GLY A 164 4.92 -18.37 13.82
CA GLY A 164 3.89 -17.37 14.10
C GLY A 164 4.37 -16.21 14.96
N ASP A 165 5.55 -16.33 15.58
CA ASP A 165 6.16 -15.23 16.34
C ASP A 165 6.65 -14.11 15.41
N ASN A 166 6.82 -12.92 16.00
CA ASN A 166 7.40 -11.74 15.36
C ASN A 166 8.91 -11.92 15.10
N LEU A 167 9.42 -11.25 14.06
CA LEU A 167 10.83 -11.27 13.68
C LEU A 167 11.68 -10.24 14.43
N PHE A 168 11.12 -9.08 14.75
CA PHE A 168 11.87 -7.92 15.24
C PHE A 168 11.47 -7.47 16.65
N MET A 169 10.21 -7.66 17.04
CA MET A 169 9.67 -7.24 18.33
C MET A 169 9.30 -8.43 19.22
N SER A 170 9.54 -8.29 20.53
CA SER A 170 8.89 -9.11 21.55
C SER A 170 7.51 -8.52 21.87
N GLY A 171 6.47 -9.36 21.94
CA GLY A 171 5.09 -8.90 22.09
C GLY A 171 4.39 -8.73 20.73
N GLY A 172 3.28 -9.44 20.56
CA GLY A 172 2.55 -9.59 19.29
C GLY A 172 1.89 -8.30 18.76
N PHE A 173 1.15 -8.44 17.67
CA PHE A 173 0.16 -7.43 17.20
C PHE A 173 -1.17 -7.55 17.94
N GLU A 174 -1.13 -7.97 19.20
CA GLU A 174 -2.34 -8.20 19.99
C GLU A 174 -2.89 -6.86 20.50
N PRO A 175 -4.18 -6.55 20.25
CA PRO A 175 -4.81 -5.29 20.66
C PRO A 175 -4.58 -4.87 22.11
N ASN A 176 -4.59 -5.84 23.03
CA ASN A 176 -4.51 -5.59 24.47
C ASN A 176 -3.11 -5.85 25.06
N SER A 177 -2.08 -6.00 24.21
CA SER A 177 -0.70 -6.13 24.69
C SER A 177 -0.23 -4.82 25.38
N PRO A 178 0.63 -4.90 26.43
CA PRO A 178 1.12 -3.72 27.13
C PRO A 178 1.74 -2.68 26.21
N GLU A 179 2.44 -3.12 25.17
CA GLU A 179 3.11 -2.26 24.18
C GLU A 179 2.10 -1.48 23.32
N ILE A 180 1.02 -2.15 22.88
CA ILE A 180 -0.03 -1.51 22.07
C ILE A 180 -0.85 -0.53 22.89
N VAL A 181 -1.21 -0.90 24.13
CA VAL A 181 -1.96 -0.02 25.03
C VAL A 181 -1.12 1.20 25.41
N ALA A 182 0.17 1.02 25.75
CA ALA A 182 1.06 2.13 26.07
C ALA A 182 1.25 3.07 24.87
N TYR A 183 1.40 2.53 23.66
CA TYR A 183 1.49 3.33 22.45
C TYR A 183 0.18 4.09 22.17
N PHE A 184 -0.98 3.47 22.36
CA PHE A 184 -2.27 4.14 22.19
C PHE A 184 -2.45 5.32 23.17
N GLU A 185 -2.10 5.13 24.45
CA GLU A 185 -2.14 6.21 25.44
C GLU A 185 -1.12 7.32 25.14
N LEU A 186 0.06 6.96 24.63
CA LEU A 186 1.04 7.92 24.11
C LEU A 186 0.46 8.74 22.95
N LEU A 187 -0.25 8.12 22.00
CA LEU A 187 -0.90 8.86 20.92
C LEU A 187 -2.00 9.79 21.43
N LYS A 188 -2.71 9.39 22.47
CA LYS A 188 -3.83 10.15 23.04
C LYS A 188 -3.40 11.37 23.85
N SER A 189 -2.30 11.26 24.60
CA SER A 189 -1.90 12.26 25.60
C SER A 189 -0.46 12.76 25.51
N GLY A 190 0.39 12.09 24.73
CA GLY A 190 1.81 12.39 24.61
C GLY A 190 2.13 13.63 23.78
N SER A 191 3.30 14.19 24.05
CA SER A 191 3.90 15.26 23.25
C SER A 191 4.43 14.75 21.92
N LEU A 192 4.64 15.67 20.97
CA LEU A 192 5.22 15.36 19.67
C LEU A 192 6.60 14.69 19.80
N ALA A 193 7.41 15.16 20.74
CA ALA A 193 8.75 14.62 20.97
C ALA A 193 8.72 13.17 21.46
N GLU A 194 7.77 12.82 22.34
CA GLU A 194 7.62 11.44 22.85
C GLU A 194 7.10 10.50 21.76
N VAL A 195 6.14 10.94 20.94
CA VAL A 195 5.68 10.18 19.76
C VAL A 195 6.83 9.95 18.78
N MET A 196 7.61 10.99 18.46
CA MET A 196 8.77 10.88 17.59
C MET A 196 9.85 9.95 18.15
N HIS A 197 10.07 10.00 19.46
CA HIS A 197 11.04 9.13 20.14
C HIS A 197 10.62 7.67 20.07
N SER A 198 9.36 7.34 20.41
CA SER A 198 8.83 5.97 20.30
C SER A 198 8.89 5.47 18.85
N ASN A 199 8.53 6.32 17.88
CA ASN A 199 8.52 5.92 16.48
C ASN A 199 9.92 5.76 15.86
N ALA A 200 10.96 6.38 16.44
CA ALA A 200 12.31 6.38 15.87
C ALA A 200 12.93 4.97 15.74
N LEU A 201 12.63 4.09 16.71
CA LEU A 201 13.13 2.71 16.73
C LEU A 201 12.00 1.68 16.89
N GLU A 202 11.27 1.68 18.01
CA GLU A 202 10.21 0.69 18.28
C GLU A 202 9.14 0.71 17.19
N GLY A 203 8.73 1.92 16.79
CA GLY A 203 7.77 2.06 15.71
C GLY A 203 8.27 1.52 14.36
N GLN A 204 9.58 1.59 14.11
CA GLN A 204 10.21 1.01 12.92
C GLN A 204 10.25 -0.51 13.00
N LEU A 205 10.64 -1.09 14.14
CA LEU A 205 10.70 -2.54 14.33
C LEU A 205 9.33 -3.18 14.16
N MET A 206 8.30 -2.64 14.82
CA MET A 206 6.95 -3.16 14.67
C MET A 206 6.42 -2.93 13.24
N LYS A 207 6.78 -1.83 12.56
CA LYS A 207 6.48 -1.72 11.12
C LYS A 207 7.21 -2.80 10.30
N MET A 208 8.47 -3.10 10.59
CA MET A 208 9.21 -4.16 9.88
C MET A 208 8.59 -5.53 10.12
N ASP A 209 8.04 -5.83 11.31
CA ASP A 209 7.25 -7.05 11.52
C ASP A 209 5.98 -7.07 10.66
N PHE A 210 5.28 -5.95 10.53
CA PHE A 210 4.12 -5.89 9.63
C PHE A 210 4.50 -6.12 8.15
N GLN A 211 5.68 -5.61 7.75
CA GLN A 211 6.14 -5.69 6.36
C GLN A 211 6.76 -7.05 6.01
N LEU A 212 7.63 -7.58 6.88
CA LEU A 212 8.45 -8.75 6.62
C LEU A 212 8.05 -9.97 7.47
N GLY A 213 7.18 -9.80 8.47
CA GLY A 213 6.61 -10.89 9.26
C GLY A 213 5.54 -11.68 8.52
N ILE A 214 4.70 -12.39 9.29
CA ILE A 214 3.62 -13.22 8.75
C ILE A 214 2.57 -12.44 7.95
N PHE A 215 2.35 -11.14 8.23
CA PHE A 215 1.46 -10.31 7.43
C PHE A 215 2.04 -9.99 6.04
N SER A 216 3.36 -10.08 5.88
CA SER A 216 4.09 -10.11 4.61
C SER A 216 3.85 -8.91 3.66
N ARG A 217 3.42 -7.76 4.20
CA ARG A 217 3.00 -6.61 3.38
C ARG A 217 4.11 -6.09 2.46
N GLY A 218 5.37 -6.17 2.87
CA GLY A 218 6.54 -5.77 2.08
C GLY A 218 6.74 -6.67 0.85
N TYR A 219 6.52 -7.97 0.99
CA TYR A 219 6.59 -8.92 -0.13
C TYR A 219 5.50 -8.63 -1.17
N LEU A 220 4.27 -8.38 -0.72
CA LEU A 220 3.15 -8.01 -1.59
C LEU A 220 3.39 -6.67 -2.29
N THR A 221 3.92 -5.69 -1.56
CA THR A 221 4.33 -4.37 -2.09
C THR A 221 5.32 -4.54 -3.24
N PHE A 222 6.34 -5.38 -3.06
CA PHE A 222 7.29 -5.69 -4.11
C PHE A 222 6.64 -6.43 -5.29
N GLY A 223 5.72 -7.35 -5.02
CA GLY A 223 4.88 -7.97 -6.05
C GLY A 223 4.14 -6.94 -6.91
N PHE A 224 3.53 -5.93 -6.29
CA PHE A 224 2.91 -4.81 -7.02
C PHE A 224 3.94 -3.97 -7.80
N PHE A 225 5.13 -3.73 -7.26
CA PHE A 225 6.20 -3.03 -8.00
C PHE A 225 6.57 -3.78 -9.28
N LEU A 226 6.68 -5.11 -9.21
CA LEU A 226 6.99 -5.96 -10.38
C LEU A 226 5.86 -5.93 -11.42
N LEU A 227 4.59 -5.98 -10.99
CA LEU A 227 3.45 -5.84 -11.89
C LEU A 227 3.41 -4.43 -12.53
N GLY A 228 3.76 -3.38 -11.78
CA GLY A 228 3.90 -2.02 -12.28
C GLY A 228 5.00 -1.87 -13.33
N LEU A 229 6.16 -2.46 -13.06
CA LEU A 229 7.28 -2.57 -14.00
C LEU A 229 6.83 -3.26 -15.30
N TYR A 230 6.13 -4.39 -15.19
CA TYR A 230 5.59 -5.12 -16.33
C TYR A 230 4.57 -4.29 -17.14
N ALA A 231 3.64 -3.61 -16.47
CA ALA A 231 2.67 -2.72 -17.10
C ALA A 231 3.35 -1.58 -17.89
N GLY A 232 4.47 -1.07 -17.36
CA GLY A 232 5.34 -0.12 -18.04
C GLY A 232 5.93 -0.69 -19.33
N ARG A 233 6.51 -1.91 -19.27
CA ARG A 233 7.12 -2.58 -20.44
C ARG A 233 6.15 -2.79 -21.58
N ILE A 234 4.93 -3.21 -21.27
CA ILE A 234 3.90 -3.39 -22.29
C ILE A 234 3.25 -2.07 -22.71
N LYS A 235 3.68 -0.93 -22.16
CA LYS A 235 3.13 0.41 -22.44
C LYS A 235 1.62 0.48 -22.21
N PHE A 236 1.13 -0.17 -21.14
CA PHE A 236 -0.30 -0.31 -20.86
C PHE A 236 -1.04 1.04 -20.85
N PHE A 237 -0.60 1.96 -19.99
CA PHE A 237 -1.22 3.29 -19.85
C PHE A 237 -0.92 4.25 -21.00
N ALA A 238 0.09 3.97 -21.84
CA ALA A 238 0.32 4.79 -23.04
C ALA A 238 -0.73 4.46 -24.12
N ASN A 239 -1.11 3.18 -24.22
CA ASN A 239 -1.99 2.66 -25.26
C ASN A 239 -3.31 2.11 -24.67
N TYR A 240 -3.77 2.69 -23.56
CA TYR A 240 -4.89 2.15 -22.77
C TYR A 240 -6.21 2.10 -23.54
N LYS A 241 -6.40 2.99 -24.52
CA LYS A 241 -7.59 3.00 -25.39
C LYS A 241 -7.65 1.81 -26.34
N ASP A 242 -6.48 1.34 -26.79
CA ASP A 242 -6.36 0.26 -27.78
C ASP A 242 -6.19 -1.12 -27.12
N LYS A 243 -6.03 -1.16 -25.80
CA LYS A 243 -5.77 -2.37 -25.01
C LYS A 243 -7.02 -2.93 -24.33
N TRP A 244 -8.19 -2.78 -24.95
CA TRP A 244 -9.46 -3.25 -24.37
C TRP A 244 -9.50 -4.76 -24.14
N SER A 245 -8.96 -5.58 -25.07
CA SER A 245 -8.88 -7.03 -24.88
C SER A 245 -8.09 -7.40 -23.63
N LEU A 246 -6.90 -6.81 -23.47
CA LEU A 246 -6.07 -7.00 -22.28
C LEU A 246 -6.77 -6.48 -21.00
N MET A 247 -7.48 -5.35 -21.07
CA MET A 247 -8.26 -4.85 -19.94
C MET A 247 -9.33 -5.85 -19.49
N ARG A 248 -10.03 -6.44 -20.44
CA ARG A 248 -11.05 -7.46 -20.20
C ARG A 248 -10.43 -8.72 -19.59
N ASP A 249 -9.28 -9.16 -20.09
CA ASP A 249 -8.57 -10.33 -19.56
C ASP A 249 -8.07 -10.06 -18.13
N ILE A 250 -7.58 -8.85 -17.85
CA ILE A 250 -7.23 -8.40 -16.48
C ILE A 250 -8.48 -8.45 -15.59
N LEU A 251 -9.63 -7.93 -16.06
CA LEU A 251 -10.86 -7.91 -15.27
C LEU A 251 -11.33 -9.32 -14.91
N TYR A 252 -11.42 -10.22 -15.89
CA TYR A 252 -11.85 -11.61 -15.65
C TYR A 252 -10.84 -12.39 -14.83
N GLY A 253 -9.54 -12.22 -15.07
CA GLY A 253 -8.50 -12.80 -14.24
C GLY A 253 -8.59 -12.31 -12.79
N SER A 254 -8.86 -11.02 -12.60
CA SER A 254 -9.01 -10.42 -11.26
C SER A 254 -10.25 -10.92 -10.54
N LEU A 255 -11.36 -11.12 -11.26
CA LEU A 255 -12.58 -11.75 -10.72
C LEU A 255 -12.32 -13.20 -10.30
N GLY A 256 -11.58 -13.97 -11.10
CA GLY A 256 -11.18 -15.34 -10.75
C GLY A 256 -10.28 -15.39 -9.51
N ILE A 257 -9.27 -14.51 -9.44
CA ILE A 257 -8.38 -14.38 -8.27
C ILE A 257 -9.16 -13.96 -7.03
N PHE A 258 -10.08 -13.02 -7.16
CA PHE A 258 -10.95 -12.56 -6.07
C PHE A 258 -11.83 -13.69 -5.54
N ALA A 259 -12.52 -14.41 -6.42
CA ALA A 259 -13.37 -15.55 -6.05
C ALA A 259 -12.55 -16.66 -5.37
N LEU A 260 -11.38 -17.00 -5.94
CA LEU A 260 -10.47 -17.95 -5.33
C LEU A 260 -10.01 -17.49 -3.94
N GLY A 261 -9.65 -16.22 -3.78
CA GLY A 261 -9.26 -15.63 -2.51
C GLY A 261 -10.36 -15.73 -1.45
N ILE A 262 -11.62 -15.46 -1.81
CA ILE A 262 -12.78 -15.63 -0.91
C ILE A 262 -12.89 -17.08 -0.46
N VAL A 263 -12.86 -18.01 -1.41
CA VAL A 263 -12.98 -19.45 -1.14
C VAL A 263 -11.88 -19.90 -0.18
N VAL A 264 -10.62 -19.57 -0.48
CA VAL A 264 -9.47 -19.92 0.35
C VAL A 264 -9.57 -19.30 1.75
N THR A 265 -9.95 -18.02 1.84
CA THR A 265 -10.14 -17.32 3.12
C THR A 265 -11.21 -17.99 3.95
N PHE A 266 -12.39 -18.19 3.36
CA PHE A 266 -13.55 -18.76 4.04
C PHE A 266 -13.25 -20.15 4.57
N PHE A 267 -12.77 -21.07 3.72
CA PHE A 267 -12.45 -22.43 4.15
C PHE A 267 -11.35 -22.49 5.20
N SER A 268 -10.36 -21.60 5.12
CA SER A 268 -9.27 -21.61 6.10
C SER A 268 -9.74 -21.11 7.46
N PHE A 269 -10.40 -19.96 7.53
CA PHE A 269 -10.83 -19.38 8.81
C PHE A 269 -12.10 -20.03 9.39
N SER A 270 -12.98 -20.62 8.58
CA SER A 270 -14.19 -21.31 9.09
C SER A 270 -13.89 -22.58 9.89
N GLN A 271 -12.67 -23.11 9.73
CA GLN A 271 -12.18 -24.28 10.46
C GLN A 271 -11.40 -23.90 11.73
N LEU A 272 -11.12 -22.60 11.91
CA LEU A 272 -10.49 -22.08 13.11
C LEU A 272 -11.56 -21.70 14.13
N GLY A 273 -11.19 -21.74 15.41
CA GLY A 273 -12.06 -21.29 16.50
C GLY A 273 -12.38 -19.79 16.42
N PRO A 274 -13.26 -19.29 17.29
CA PRO A 274 -13.64 -17.87 17.32
C PRO A 274 -12.45 -16.95 17.59
N GLU A 275 -11.47 -17.42 18.36
CA GLU A 275 -10.19 -16.74 18.57
C GLU A 275 -9.14 -17.31 17.62
N VAL A 276 -8.89 -16.58 16.53
CA VAL A 276 -7.91 -16.97 15.51
C VAL A 276 -6.51 -16.64 16.02
N LYS A 277 -5.74 -17.68 16.34
CA LYS A 277 -4.29 -17.58 16.55
C LYS A 277 -3.57 -17.73 15.22
N PHE A 278 -2.50 -16.95 15.03
CA PHE A 278 -1.67 -16.98 13.82
C PHE A 278 -0.45 -17.92 13.95
N ASP A 279 -0.58 -18.97 14.76
CA ASP A 279 0.44 -19.97 15.11
C ASP A 279 0.32 -21.27 14.28
N ASN A 280 -0.51 -21.27 13.24
CA ASN A 280 -0.82 -22.45 12.46
C ASN A 280 -0.86 -22.19 10.95
N TRP A 281 -0.58 -23.25 10.19
CA TRP A 281 -0.54 -23.21 8.72
C TRP A 281 -1.86 -22.82 8.09
N LEU A 282 -2.98 -23.17 8.72
CA LEU A 282 -4.30 -22.86 8.18
C LEU A 282 -4.58 -21.35 8.22
N ALA A 283 -4.19 -20.66 9.30
CA ALA A 283 -4.23 -19.20 9.38
C ALA A 283 -3.34 -18.56 8.30
N MET A 284 -2.15 -19.13 8.00
CA MET A 284 -1.28 -18.61 6.95
C MET A 284 -1.91 -18.73 5.56
N ILE A 285 -2.57 -19.85 5.27
CA ILE A 285 -3.33 -20.04 4.02
C ILE A 285 -4.50 -19.06 3.96
N GLY A 286 -5.22 -18.86 5.07
CA GLY A 286 -6.31 -17.88 5.17
C GLY A 286 -5.85 -16.46 4.89
N LEU A 287 -4.71 -16.03 5.46
CA LEU A 287 -4.11 -14.72 5.16
C LEU A 287 -3.73 -14.60 3.67
N THR A 288 -3.27 -15.68 3.03
CA THR A 288 -2.98 -15.69 1.59
C THR A 288 -4.26 -15.53 0.78
N GLY A 289 -5.35 -16.17 1.20
CA GLY A 289 -6.68 -15.93 0.67
C GLY A 289 -7.06 -14.43 0.71
N LEU A 290 -6.89 -13.78 1.86
CA LEU A 290 -7.18 -12.34 2.01
C LEU A 290 -6.31 -11.47 1.09
N ASP A 291 -5.04 -11.83 0.89
CA ASP A 291 -4.17 -11.11 -0.04
C ASP A 291 -4.59 -11.29 -1.50
N LEU A 292 -5.08 -12.47 -1.89
CA LEU A 292 -5.66 -12.71 -3.21
C LEU A 292 -6.96 -11.91 -3.41
N VAL A 293 -7.81 -11.82 -2.38
CA VAL A 293 -8.99 -10.93 -2.39
C VAL A 293 -8.55 -9.48 -2.64
N ASN A 294 -7.54 -9.01 -1.92
CA ASN A 294 -6.99 -7.67 -2.08
C ASN A 294 -6.40 -7.44 -3.48
N LEU A 295 -5.67 -8.42 -4.01
CA LEU A 295 -5.08 -8.38 -5.34
C LEU A 295 -6.14 -8.26 -6.44
N GLY A 296 -7.15 -9.14 -6.40
CA GLY A 296 -8.27 -9.14 -7.35
C GLY A 296 -9.03 -7.82 -7.32
N MET A 297 -9.44 -7.37 -6.13
CA MET A 297 -10.13 -6.08 -5.98
C MET A 297 -9.32 -4.88 -6.47
N THR A 298 -8.01 -4.86 -6.21
CA THR A 298 -7.12 -3.78 -6.66
C THR A 298 -7.13 -3.66 -8.18
N PHE A 299 -7.01 -4.77 -8.90
CA PHE A 299 -7.00 -4.76 -10.36
C PHE A 299 -8.40 -4.57 -10.97
N MET A 300 -9.47 -5.00 -10.30
CA MET A 300 -10.85 -4.63 -10.66
C MET A 300 -11.06 -3.11 -10.54
N LEU A 301 -10.61 -2.49 -9.45
CA LEU A 301 -10.67 -1.03 -9.26
C LEU A 301 -9.83 -0.28 -10.30
N MET A 302 -8.63 -0.79 -10.62
CA MET A 302 -7.82 -0.21 -11.70
C MET A 302 -8.52 -0.31 -13.06
N ALA A 303 -9.12 -1.45 -13.37
CA ALA A 303 -9.86 -1.64 -14.62
C ALA A 303 -11.07 -0.71 -14.70
N LEU A 304 -11.83 -0.58 -13.61
CA LEU A 304 -12.93 0.36 -13.49
C LEU A 304 -12.46 1.80 -13.69
N PHE A 305 -11.37 2.20 -13.02
CA PHE A 305 -10.79 3.53 -13.16
C PHE A 305 -10.44 3.82 -14.62
N VAL A 306 -9.72 2.93 -15.29
CA VAL A 306 -9.32 3.14 -16.70
C VAL A 306 -10.53 3.16 -17.62
N TYR A 307 -11.51 2.28 -17.40
CA TYR A 307 -12.76 2.26 -18.17
C TYR A 307 -13.51 3.59 -18.07
N LEU A 308 -13.68 4.11 -16.84
CA LEU A 308 -14.32 5.40 -16.61
C LEU A 308 -13.50 6.55 -17.21
N TYR A 309 -12.17 6.50 -17.11
CA TYR A 309 -11.27 7.52 -17.67
C TYR A 309 -11.32 7.60 -19.19
N ILE A 310 -11.65 6.50 -19.89
CA ILE A 310 -11.86 6.51 -21.36
C ILE A 310 -13.11 7.32 -21.73
N LYS A 311 -14.13 7.37 -20.87
CA LYS A 311 -15.37 8.12 -21.13
C LYS A 311 -15.16 9.63 -20.90
N VAL A 312 -15.75 10.48 -21.73
CA VAL A 312 -15.54 11.95 -21.69
C VAL A 312 -15.83 12.57 -20.31
N LYS A 313 -16.98 12.23 -19.70
CA LYS A 313 -17.33 12.73 -18.35
C LYS A 313 -16.37 12.20 -17.28
N GLY A 314 -16.00 10.92 -17.39
CA GLY A 314 -15.05 10.30 -16.46
C GLY A 314 -13.64 10.88 -16.58
N GLN A 315 -13.17 11.21 -17.79
CA GLN A 315 -11.89 11.90 -17.98
C GLN A 315 -11.86 13.27 -17.30
N ARG A 316 -12.94 14.06 -17.37
CA ARG A 316 -13.02 15.35 -16.68
C ARG A 316 -12.96 15.20 -15.16
N LEU A 317 -13.76 14.28 -14.62
CA LEU A 317 -13.80 14.03 -13.18
C LEU A 317 -12.48 13.45 -12.68
N LEU A 318 -12.04 12.34 -13.26
CA LEU A 318 -10.84 11.63 -12.80
C LEU A 318 -9.55 12.39 -13.15
N GLY A 319 -9.55 13.15 -14.25
CA GLY A 319 -8.42 14.02 -14.62
C GLY A 319 -8.15 15.13 -13.61
N SER A 320 -9.15 15.55 -12.80
CA SER A 320 -8.94 16.52 -11.72
C SER A 320 -7.93 16.03 -10.67
N PHE A 321 -7.87 14.71 -10.44
CA PHE A 321 -6.87 14.10 -9.55
C PHE A 321 -5.44 14.19 -10.09
N ALA A 322 -5.24 14.50 -11.39
CA ALA A 322 -3.90 14.56 -11.94
C ALA A 322 -3.05 15.60 -11.22
N ALA A 323 -3.58 16.79 -10.91
CA ALA A 323 -2.84 17.80 -10.16
C ALA A 323 -2.36 17.29 -8.80
N TYR A 324 -3.24 16.62 -8.06
CA TYR A 324 -2.94 15.98 -6.78
C TYR A 324 -1.88 14.88 -6.93
N GLY A 325 -1.95 14.07 -7.99
CA GLY A 325 -0.97 13.01 -8.24
C GLY A 325 0.40 13.50 -8.73
N ARG A 326 0.51 14.72 -9.29
CA ARG A 326 1.81 15.28 -9.72
C ARG A 326 2.71 15.62 -8.54
N THR A 327 2.14 15.97 -7.40
CA THR A 327 2.84 16.30 -6.15
C THR A 327 2.61 15.23 -5.08
N ALA A 328 2.55 13.97 -5.51
CA ALA A 328 2.17 12.82 -4.68
C ALA A 328 2.91 12.73 -3.34
N LEU A 329 4.25 12.90 -3.34
CA LEU A 329 5.07 12.85 -2.13
C LEU A 329 4.67 13.95 -1.14
N THR A 330 4.57 15.19 -1.61
CA THR A 330 4.20 16.34 -0.78
C THR A 330 2.83 16.15 -0.17
N ASN A 331 1.86 15.72 -0.97
CA ASN A 331 0.50 15.49 -0.49
C ASN A 331 0.42 14.33 0.50
N TYR A 332 1.16 13.25 0.26
CA TYR A 332 1.24 12.10 1.19
C TYR A 332 1.84 12.49 2.55
N VAL A 333 2.90 13.29 2.58
CA VAL A 333 3.48 13.76 3.84
C VAL A 333 2.56 14.76 4.53
N PHE A 334 2.00 15.71 3.77
CA PHE A 334 1.11 16.74 4.30
C PHE A 334 -0.17 16.15 4.91
N GLN A 335 -0.82 15.20 4.24
CA GLN A 335 -2.03 14.55 4.77
C GLN A 335 -1.74 13.79 6.07
N SER A 336 -0.55 13.21 6.24
CA SER A 336 -0.17 12.54 7.49
C SER A 336 0.11 13.51 8.62
N ILE A 337 0.79 14.63 8.34
CA ILE A 337 0.98 15.72 9.31
C ILE A 337 -0.38 16.26 9.76
N LEU A 338 -1.29 16.52 8.83
CA LEU A 338 -2.64 16.96 9.16
C LEU A 338 -3.41 15.92 9.96
N GLY A 339 -3.43 14.66 9.53
CA GLY A 339 -4.17 13.59 10.22
C GLY A 339 -3.67 13.38 11.64
N THR A 340 -2.36 13.25 11.82
CA THR A 340 -1.76 13.11 13.16
C THR A 340 -1.96 14.35 14.02
N PHE A 341 -1.92 15.56 13.46
CA PHE A 341 -2.27 16.78 14.21
C PHE A 341 -3.75 16.82 14.63
N LEU A 342 -4.67 16.30 13.81
CA LEU A 342 -6.08 16.25 14.18
C LEU A 342 -6.31 15.26 15.35
N PHE A 343 -5.75 14.05 15.26
CA PHE A 343 -6.08 12.98 16.20
C PHE A 343 -5.20 12.93 17.43
N PHE A 344 -3.89 13.16 17.32
CA PHE A 344 -2.97 12.89 18.43
C PHE A 344 -2.98 14.00 19.48
N GLY A 345 -2.62 13.66 20.72
CA GLY A 345 -2.65 14.55 21.89
C GLY A 345 -1.74 15.77 21.76
N TRP A 346 -0.68 15.70 20.95
CA TRP A 346 0.18 16.85 20.66
C TRP A 346 -0.43 17.89 19.71
N GLY A 347 -1.58 17.57 19.10
CA GLY A 347 -2.34 18.47 18.21
C GLY A 347 -3.69 18.84 18.80
N LEU A 348 -4.79 18.46 18.13
CA LEU A 348 -6.16 18.70 18.61
C LEU A 348 -6.71 17.60 19.52
N GLY A 349 -6.04 16.43 19.58
CA GLY A 349 -6.37 15.36 20.52
C GLY A 349 -7.71 14.66 20.24
N TYR A 350 -8.14 14.59 18.98
CA TYR A 350 -9.44 14.01 18.65
C TYR A 350 -9.51 12.47 18.67
N LEU A 351 -8.40 11.77 18.90
CA LEU A 351 -8.36 10.31 18.98
C LEU A 351 -9.39 9.78 19.99
N ALA A 352 -10.27 8.87 19.53
CA ALA A 352 -11.34 8.27 20.32
C ALA A 352 -12.35 9.27 20.95
N SER A 353 -12.46 10.48 20.38
CA SER A 353 -13.39 11.53 20.88
C SER A 353 -14.40 12.01 19.85
N ILE A 354 -14.18 11.70 18.57
CA ILE A 354 -15.13 12.02 17.50
C ILE A 354 -16.05 10.81 17.30
N PRO A 355 -17.38 10.99 17.41
CA PRO A 355 -18.37 9.94 17.24
C PRO A 355 -18.42 9.33 15.85
#